data_AF-K8GPZ8-F1
#
_entry.id   AF-K8GPZ8-F1
#
_cell.length_a   1.000
_cell.length_b   1.000
_cell.length_c   1.000
_cell.angle_alpha   90.00
_cell.angle_beta   90.00
_cell.angle_gamma   90.00
#
_symmetry.space_group_name_H-M   'P 1'
#
loop_
_entity.id
_entity.type
_entity.pdbx_description
1 polymer ?
#
loop_
_entity_poly.entity_id
_entity_poly.type
_entity_poly.pdbx_seq_one_letter_code
_entity_poly.pdbx_strand_id
1 'polypeptide(L)' 'MELENKLKEVNTRALEQAIAKVITDATGWDYSCTIRAIQYVNTGTAELSLTVETTDWLMPKND' A
#
# COMPACT_ATOMS: atom_id res chain seq x y z
N MET A 1 0.82 7.98 -21.85
CA MET A 1 1.68 8.90 -21.07
C MET A 1 0.91 9.70 -20.03
N GLU A 2 -0.37 10.01 -20.22
CA GLU A 2 -1.16 10.77 -19.23
C GLU A 2 -1.31 10.05 -17.88
N LEU A 3 -1.60 8.74 -17.88
CA LEU A 3 -1.75 7.96 -16.64
C LEU A 3 -0.44 7.93 -15.81
N GLU A 4 0.70 7.77 -16.47
CA GLU A 4 2.02 7.78 -15.82
C GLU A 4 2.33 9.12 -15.17
N ASN A 5 2.07 10.23 -15.86
CA ASN A 5 2.27 11.56 -15.29
C ASN A 5 1.32 11.82 -14.12
N LYS A 6 0.05 11.42 -14.23
CA LYS A 6 -0.92 11.58 -13.13
C LYS A 6 -0.60 10.69 -11.93
N LEU A 7 -0.15 9.45 -12.12
CA LEU A 7 0.24 8.56 -11.02
C LEU A 7 1.56 8.98 -10.36
N LYS A 8 2.46 9.66 -11.09
CA LYS A 8 3.63 10.34 -10.48
C LYS A 8 3.23 11.53 -9.60
N GLU A 9 2.11 12.19 -9.88
CA GLU A 9 1.56 13.26 -9.03
C GLU A 9 0.82 12.71 -7.80
N VAL A 10 0.42 11.44 -7.82
CA VAL A 10 -0.17 10.80 -6.65
C VAL A 10 0.89 10.66 -5.57
N ASN A 11 0.60 11.23 -4.40
CA ASN A 11 1.42 11.06 -3.23
C ASN A 11 1.32 9.61 -2.74
N THR A 12 2.28 8.77 -3.15
CA THR A 12 2.35 7.35 -2.81
C THR A 12 2.31 7.12 -1.31
N ARG A 13 2.87 8.03 -0.51
CA ARG A 13 2.85 7.98 0.95
C ARG A 13 1.45 8.14 1.54
N ALA A 14 0.63 9.01 0.96
CA ALA A 14 -0.76 9.15 1.37
C ALA A 14 -1.57 7.88 1.02
N LEU A 15 -1.27 7.26 -0.13
CA LEU A 15 -1.90 6.01 -0.55
C LEU A 15 -1.50 4.84 0.36
N GLU A 16 -0.20 4.72 0.69
CA GLU A 16 0.33 3.75 1.65
C GLU A 16 -0.37 3.88 3.01
N GLN A 17 -0.50 5.10 3.55
CA GLN A 17 -1.19 5.33 4.82
C GLN A 17 -2.67 5.00 4.76
N ALA A 18 -3.36 5.32 3.66
CA ALA A 18 -4.76 4.98 3.49
C ALA A 18 -4.98 3.47 3.44
N ILE A 19 -4.14 2.74 2.70
CA ILE A 19 -4.20 1.27 2.60
C ILE A 19 -3.92 0.64 3.97
N ALA A 20 -2.83 1.06 4.62
CA ALA A 20 -2.49 0.62 5.97
C ALA A 20 -3.66 0.83 6.94
N LYS A 21 -4.26 2.03 6.93
CA LYS A 21 -5.42 2.36 7.78
C LYS A 21 -6.61 1.43 7.53
N VAL A 22 -6.97 1.18 6.27
CA VAL A 22 -8.09 0.28 5.93
C VAL A 22 -7.84 -1.14 6.46
N ILE A 23 -6.60 -1.63 6.34
CA ILE A 23 -6.24 -2.96 6.84
C ILE A 23 -6.27 -2.97 8.36
N THR A 24 -5.73 -1.95 9.03
CA THR A 24 -5.78 -1.79 10.48
C THR A 24 -7.21 -1.73 11.00
N ASP A 25 -8.09 -0.94 10.38
CA ASP A 25 -9.50 -0.82 10.76
C ASP A 25 -10.25 -2.16 10.56
N ALA A 26 -9.88 -2.96 9.56
CA ALA A 26 -10.52 -4.24 9.27
C ALA A 26 -10.04 -5.39 10.18
N THR A 27 -8.78 -5.35 10.61
CA THR A 27 -8.13 -6.45 11.35
C THR A 27 -7.97 -6.16 12.84
N GLY A 28 -7.98 -4.88 13.22
CA GLY A 28 -7.68 -4.41 14.57
C GLY A 28 -6.19 -4.39 14.93
N TRP A 29 -5.29 -4.73 13.99
CA TRP A 29 -3.84 -4.73 14.22
C TRP A 29 -3.17 -3.62 13.43
N ASP A 30 -2.09 -3.04 13.97
CA ASP A 30 -1.38 -1.98 13.26
C ASP A 30 -0.53 -2.55 12.12
N TYR A 31 -0.79 -2.07 10.91
CA TYR A 31 -0.05 -2.46 9.71
C TYR A 31 0.65 -1.26 9.09
N SER A 32 1.84 -1.51 8.56
CA SER A 32 2.54 -0.61 7.65
C SER A 32 2.40 -1.11 6.22
N CYS A 33 2.18 -0.20 5.27
CA CYS A 33 2.12 -0.51 3.85
C CYS A 33 3.21 0.27 3.12
N THR A 34 3.92 -0.40 2.20
CA THR A 34 4.93 0.21 1.33
C THR A 34 4.67 -0.18 -0.12
N ILE A 35 4.56 0.79 -1.01
CA ILE A 35 4.46 0.58 -2.45
C ILE A 35 5.87 0.31 -2.98
N ARG A 36 6.08 -0.88 -3.52
CA ARG A 36 7.39 -1.31 -4.06
C ARG A 36 7.58 -0.88 -5.51
N ALA A 37 6.52 -1.00 -6.30
CA ALA A 37 6.57 -0.72 -7.72
C ALA A 37 5.19 -0.31 -8.25
N ILE A 38 5.21 0.57 -9.24
CA ILE A 38 4.06 0.91 -10.08
C ILE A 38 4.46 0.51 -11.49
N GLN A 39 3.81 -0.52 -12.04
CA GLN A 39 4.04 -0.98 -13.40
C GLN A 39 2.92 -0.49 -14.30
N TYR A 40 3.28 0.22 -15.37
CA TYR A 40 2.32 0.72 -16.35
C TYR A 40 2.15 -0.32 -17.45
N VAL A 41 1.00 -0.99 -17.47
CA VAL A 41 0.73 -2.10 -18.40
C VAL A 41 0.34 -1.57 -19.78
N ASN A 42 -0.41 -0.47 -19.81
CA ASN A 42 -0.83 0.21 -21.04
C ASN A 42 -1.23 1.66 -20.73
N THR A 43 -1.86 2.36 -21.69
CA THR A 43 -2.16 3.79 -21.58
C THR A 43 -3.21 4.14 -20.51
N GLY A 44 -4.00 3.16 -20.05
CA GLY A 44 -5.09 3.35 -19.08
C GLY A 44 -5.00 2.49 -17.83
N THR A 45 -4.02 1.59 -17.74
CA THR A 45 -3.89 0.64 -16.63
C THR A 45 -2.48 0.68 -16.03
N ALA A 46 -2.43 0.74 -14.71
CA ALA A 46 -1.22 0.51 -13.92
C ALA A 46 -1.50 -0.53 -12.83
N GLU A 47 -0.53 -1.40 -12.59
CA GLU A 47 -0.52 -2.36 -11.50
C GLU A 47 0.41 -1.86 -10.40
N LEU A 48 -0.04 -1.94 -9.15
CA LEU A 48 0.75 -1.54 -7.99
C LEU A 48 1.13 -2.79 -7.20
N SER A 49 2.44 -2.98 -7.02
CA SER A 49 2.96 -3.97 -6.07
C SER A 49 3.18 -3.32 -4.73
N LEU A 50 2.51 -3.83 -3.70
CA LEU A 50 2.57 -3.33 -2.34
C LEU A 50 2.97 -4.44 -1.37
N THR A 51 3.74 -4.06 -0.35
CA THR A 51 4.10 -4.91 0.79
C THR A 51 3.36 -4.39 2.01
N VAL A 52 2.69 -5.29 2.73
CA VAL A 52 2.01 -5.00 3.99
C VAL A 52 2.70 -5.79 5.09
N GLU A 53 3.12 -5.12 6.15
CA GLU A 53 3.85 -5.69 7.26
C GLU A 53 3.15 -5.29 8.55
N THR A 54 2.93 -6.23 9.48
CA THR A 54 2.44 -5.87 10.81
C THR A 54 3.54 -5.18 11.59
N THR A 55 3.21 -4.07 12.25
CA THR A 55 4.10 -3.40 13.21
C THR A 55 3.90 -3.97 14.63
N ASP A 56 2.91 -4.83 14.81
CA ASP A 56 2.56 -5.51 16.05
C ASP A 56 3.42 -6.78 16.24
N TRP A 57 4.74 -6.62 16.35
CA TRP A 57 5.68 -7.72 16.66
C TRP A 57 5.77 -8.03 18.16
N LEU A 58 4.89 -7.44 18.97
CA LEU A 58 4.88 -7.59 20.44
C LEU A 58 3.84 -8.58 20.97
N MET A 59 2.99 -9.18 20.12
CA MET A 59 2.11 -10.25 20.57
C MET A 59 2.76 -11.63 20.38
N PRO A 60 2.88 -12.46 21.45
CA PRO A 60 3.31 -13.84 21.32
C PRO A 60 2.38 -14.55 20.34
N LYS A 61 2.94 -15.41 19.50
CA LYS A 61 2.14 -16.38 18.76
C LYS A 61 1.32 -17.15 19.79
N ASN A 62 0.02 -16.87 19.89
CA ASN A 62 -0.91 -17.79 20.52
C ASN A 62 -1.05 -18.96 19.54
N ASP A 63 -0.16 -19.94 19.72
CA ASP A 63 -0.40 -21.33 19.34
C ASP A 63 -1.30 -21.97 20.40
#